data_AF-A0AA91YU69-F1
#
_entry.id   AF-A0AA91YU69-F1
#
_cell.length_a   1.000
_cell.length_b   1.000
_cell.length_c   1.000
_cell.angle_alpha   90.00
_cell.angle_beta   90.00
_cell.angle_gamma   90.00
#
_symmetry.space_group_name_H-M   'P 1'
#
loop_
_entity.id
_entity.type
_entity.pdbx_description
1 polymer ?
#
loop_
_entity_poly.entity_id
_entity_poly.type
_entity_poly.pdbx_seq_one_letter_code
_entity_poly.pdbx_strand_id
1 'polypeptide(L)'
;MPEEIKPPEHIENALGYSRNYATAKPNIGNTEKEHILGLANLLEKTALEAEALRKDAERYRWLRDKSESVHQFYLSTPIWFTGVKFIKENVDSTIDIAMAQEVQP
;
A
#
# COMPACT_ATOMS: atom_id res chain seq x y z
N MET A 1 -9.13 11.69 3.82
CA MET A 1 -7.88 11.79 3.02
C MET A 1 -7.31 10.39 2.93
N PRO A 2 -6.86 9.91 1.76
CA PRO A 2 -6.20 8.61 1.68
C PRO A 2 -4.96 8.64 2.59
N GLU A 3 -4.81 7.60 3.40
CA GLU A 3 -3.66 7.43 4.27
C GLU A 3 -2.39 7.34 3.41
N GLU A 4 -1.42 8.20 3.70
CA GLU A 4 -0.14 8.20 2.98
C GLU A 4 0.59 6.89 3.28
N ILE A 5 0.82 6.08 2.25
CA ILE A 5 1.59 4.85 2.36
C ILE A 5 3.04 5.25 2.58
N LYS A 6 3.60 4.85 3.72
CA LYS A 6 4.98 5.16 4.08
C LYS A 6 5.83 3.90 4.04
N PRO A 7 7.11 4.00 3.65
CA PRO A 7 8.03 2.89 3.78
C PRO A 7 8.15 2.46 5.25
N PRO A 8 8.48 1.19 5.52
CA PRO A 8 8.83 0.77 6.86
C PRO A 8 10.01 1.57 7.42
N GLU A 9 10.03 1.80 8.74
CA GLU A 9 11.05 2.63 9.43
C GLU A 9 12.50 2.26 9.07
N HIS A 10 12.82 0.96 9.01
CA HIS A 10 14.16 0.50 8.66
C HIS A 10 14.56 0.87 7.22
N ILE A 11 13.60 0.95 6.30
CA ILE A 11 13.82 1.43 4.94
C ILE A 11 14.01 2.94 4.94
N GLU A 12 13.18 3.69 5.66
CA GLU A 12 13.35 5.15 5.80
C GLU A 12 14.75 5.50 6.34
N ASN A 13 15.22 4.77 7.35
CA ASN A 13 16.57 4.92 7.90
C ASN A 13 17.65 4.62 6.84
N ALA A 14 17.49 3.56 6.04
CA ALA A 14 18.43 3.21 4.98
C ALA A 14 18.46 4.27 3.85
N LEU A 15 17.31 4.83 3.49
CA LEU A 15 17.20 5.93 2.53
C LEU A 15 17.88 7.19 3.05
N GLY A 16 17.63 7.55 4.31
CA GLY A 16 18.27 8.67 4.98
C GLY A 16 19.79 8.52 5.02
N TYR A 17 20.28 7.33 5.40
CA TYR A 17 21.72 7.02 5.38
C TYR A 17 22.32 7.20 3.98
N SER A 18 21.70 6.62 2.96
CA SER A 18 22.20 6.64 1.58
C SER A 18 22.27 8.07 1.00
N ARG A 19 21.22 8.87 1.23
CA ARG A 19 21.12 10.27 0.79
C ARG A 19 22.16 11.15 1.52
N ASN A 20 22.32 10.95 2.83
CA ASN A 20 23.32 11.65 3.62
C ASN A 20 24.74 11.28 3.19
N TYR A 21 25.00 9.99 2.94
CA TYR A 21 26.31 9.51 2.48
C TYR A 21 26.70 10.13 1.13
N ALA A 22 25.79 10.14 0.16
CA ALA A 22 25.98 10.75 -1.16
C ALA A 22 26.22 12.28 -1.12
N THR A 23 25.79 12.93 -0.04
CA THR A 23 25.95 14.39 0.15
C THR A 23 27.21 14.73 0.95
N ALA A 24 27.51 13.95 2.00
CA ALA A 24 28.58 14.24 2.96
C ALA A 24 29.98 13.84 2.49
N LYS A 25 30.11 13.02 1.45
CA LYS A 25 31.42 12.57 0.94
C LYS A 25 31.84 13.40 -0.29
N PRO A 26 32.73 14.40 -0.14
CA PRO A 26 33.14 15.27 -1.25
C PRO A 26 34.00 14.57 -2.32
N ASN A 27 34.54 13.38 -2.02
CA ASN A 27 35.48 12.65 -2.89
C ASN A 27 34.87 11.43 -3.58
N ILE A 28 33.55 11.23 -3.52
CA ILE A 28 32.91 10.19 -4.33
C ILE A 28 32.83 10.68 -5.77
N GLY A 29 33.14 9.82 -6.73
CA GLY A 29 32.95 10.14 -8.14
C GLY A 29 31.48 10.44 -8.43
N ASN A 30 31.20 11.31 -9.40
CA ASN A 30 29.83 11.66 -9.79
C ASN A 30 29.00 10.41 -10.14
N THR A 31 29.60 9.44 -10.81
CA THR A 31 28.95 8.17 -11.16
C THR A 31 28.56 7.34 -9.94
N GLU A 32 29.39 7.32 -8.90
CA GLU A 32 29.12 6.60 -7.66
C GLU A 32 27.98 7.27 -6.88
N LYS A 33 27.98 8.61 -6.86
CA LYS A 33 26.90 9.41 -6.28
C LYS A 33 25.56 9.13 -6.97
N GLU A 34 25.55 9.19 -8.30
CA GLU A 34 24.35 8.90 -9.10
C GLU A 34 23.84 7.47 -8.87
N HIS A 35 24.75 6.50 -8.78
CA HIS A 35 24.39 5.12 -8.51
C HIS A 35 23.75 4.94 -7.12
N ILE A 36 24.33 5.53 -6.07
CA ILE A 36 23.79 5.46 -4.71
C ILE A 36 22.39 6.09 -4.64
N LEU A 37 22.21 7.26 -5.26
CA LEU A 37 20.90 7.92 -5.29
C LEU A 37 19.89 7.14 -6.14
N GLY A 38 20.32 6.55 -7.26
CA GLY A 38 19.49 5.68 -8.09
C GLY A 38 18.99 4.45 -7.33
N LEU A 39 19.88 3.79 -6.58
CA LEU A 39 19.51 2.66 -5.73
C LEU A 39 18.56 3.07 -4.60
N ALA A 40 18.79 4.22 -3.97
CA ALA A 40 17.88 4.74 -2.94
C ALA A 40 16.49 5.00 -3.50
N ASN A 41 16.38 5.61 -4.69
CA ASN A 41 15.09 5.86 -5.33
C ASN A 41 14.37 4.56 -5.72
N LEU A 42 15.12 3.56 -6.21
CA LEU A 42 14.54 2.25 -6.51
C LEU A 42 14.01 1.58 -5.24
N LEU A 43 14.79 1.61 -4.15
CA LEU A 43 14.41 1.05 -2.86
C LEU A 43 13.14 1.72 -2.32
N GLU A 44 13.07 3.06 -2.36
CA GLU A 44 11.89 3.83 -1.92
C GLU A 44 10.65 3.42 -2.73
N LYS A 45 10.75 3.39 -4.06
CA LYS A 45 9.65 2.97 -4.93
C LYS A 45 9.17 1.56 -4.61
N THR A 46 10.09 0.60 -4.53
CA THR A 46 9.74 -0.80 -4.26
C THR A 46 9.13 -0.98 -2.87
N ALA A 47 9.62 -0.25 -1.86
CA ALA A 47 9.05 -0.31 -0.51
C ALA A 47 7.62 0.25 -0.45
N LEU A 48 7.35 1.36 -1.15
CA LEU A 48 6.01 1.93 -1.27
C LEU A 48 5.04 0.97 -1.98
N GLU A 49 5.47 0.36 -3.08
CA GLU A 49 4.67 -0.62 -3.81
C GLU A 49 4.39 -1.87 -2.96
N ALA A 50 5.39 -2.39 -2.25
CA ALA A 50 5.24 -3.53 -1.36
C ALA A 50 4.25 -3.24 -0.23
N GLU A 51 4.31 -2.05 0.36
CA GLU A 51 3.41 -1.65 1.44
C GLU A 51 1.97 -1.46 0.94
N ALA A 52 1.79 -0.89 -0.25
CA ALA A 52 0.47 -0.81 -0.90
C ALA A 52 -0.15 -2.19 -1.12
N LEU A 53 0.63 -3.13 -1.65
CA LEU A 53 0.20 -4.51 -1.86
C LEU A 53 -0.08 -5.24 -0.55
N ARG A 54 0.69 -4.96 0.50
CA ARG A 54 0.47 -5.52 1.84
C ARG A 54 -0.88 -5.09 2.40
N LYS A 55 -1.21 -3.80 2.31
CA LYS A 55 -2.51 -3.25 2.75
C LYS A 55 -3.67 -3.84 1.94
N ASP A 56 -3.53 -3.92 0.61
CA ASP A 56 -4.55 -4.56 -0.23
C ASP A 56 -4.74 -6.04 0.13
N ALA A 57 -3.66 -6.79 0.35
CA ALA A 57 -3.74 -8.18 0.77
C ALA A 57 -4.40 -8.36 2.14
N GLU A 58 -4.17 -7.44 3.07
CA GLU A 58 -4.82 -7.43 4.38
C GLU A 58 -6.34 -7.22 4.26
N ARG A 59 -6.77 -6.23 3.46
CA ARG A 59 -8.20 -6.01 3.16
C ARG A 59 -8.86 -7.26 2.60
N TYR A 60 -8.23 -7.92 1.62
CA TYR A 60 -8.77 -9.14 1.02
C TYR A 60 -8.85 -10.30 2.03
N ARG A 61 -7.84 -10.45 2.91
CA ARG A 61 -7.86 -11.46 3.97
C ARG A 61 -8.98 -11.20 4.96
N TRP A 62 -9.11 -9.96 5.45
CA TRP A 62 -10.18 -9.57 6.37
C TRP A 62 -11.56 -9.80 5.73
N LEU A 63 -11.76 -9.35 4.49
CA LEU A 63 -13.03 -9.55 3.78
C LEU A 63 -13.37 -11.04 3.63
N ARG A 64 -12.40 -11.88 3.27
CA ARG A 64 -12.59 -13.33 3.16
C ARG A 64 -13.02 -13.95 4.50
N ASP A 65 -12.36 -13.55 5.59
CA ASP A 65 -12.59 -14.14 6.91
C ASP A 65 -13.92 -13.65 7.52
N LYS A 66 -14.41 -12.48 7.11
CA LYS A 66 -15.68 -11.89 7.54
C LYS A 66 -16.87 -12.21 6.64
N SER A 67 -16.62 -12.54 5.38
CA SER A 67 -17.67 -12.89 4.45
C SER A 67 -18.25 -14.24 4.84
N GLU A 68 -19.35 -14.22 5.58
CA GLU A 68 -20.18 -15.40 5.71
C GLU A 68 -20.71 -15.76 4.31
N SER A 69 -20.53 -17.02 3.89
CA SER A 69 -21.07 -17.51 2.61
C SER A 69 -22.59 -17.68 2.71
N VAL A 70 -23.33 -16.58 2.86
CA VAL A 70 -24.80 -16.60 3.08
C VAL A 70 -25.58 -16.60 1.76
N HIS A 71 -24.94 -16.38 0.61
CA HIS A 71 -25.66 -16.31 -0.67
C HIS A 71 -25.27 -17.41 -1.65
N GLN A 72 -26.31 -18.15 -2.07
CA GLN A 72 -26.33 -18.91 -3.31
C GLN A 72 -25.69 -18.05 -4.41
N PHE A 73 -24.68 -18.59 -5.11
CA PHE A 73 -24.04 -17.94 -6.25
C PHE A 73 -25.11 -17.28 -7.13
N TYR A 74 -25.22 -15.96 -7.07
CA TYR A 74 -26.01 -15.23 -8.04
C TYR A 74 -25.26 -15.39 -9.37
N LEU A 75 -25.75 -16.30 -10.23
CA LEU A 75 -25.23 -16.51 -11.59
C LEU A 75 -25.27 -15.23 -12.44
N SER A 76 -26.00 -14.22 -11.97
CA SER A 76 -26.07 -12.87 -12.53
C SER A 76 -26.32 -11.84 -11.43
N THR A 77 -25.81 -10.62 -11.59
CA THR A 77 -26.13 -9.49 -10.71
C THR A 77 -27.64 -9.28 -10.63
N PRO A 78 -28.26 -9.24 -9.43
CA PRO A 78 -29.70 -9.02 -9.31
C PRO A 78 -30.14 -7.73 -10.00
N ILE A 79 -31.36 -7.70 -10.56
CA ILE A 79 -31.81 -6.57 -11.38
C ILE A 79 -31.89 -5.24 -10.62
N TRP A 80 -32.06 -5.28 -9.29
CA TRP A 80 -32.01 -4.09 -8.43
C TRP A 80 -30.59 -3.58 -8.15
N PHE A 81 -29.55 -4.32 -8.56
CA PHE A 81 -28.15 -3.87 -8.61
C PHE A 81 -27.75 -3.36 -10.00
N THR A 82 -28.67 -3.31 -10.97
CA THR A 82 -28.37 -2.80 -12.32
C THR A 82 -27.93 -1.34 -12.23
N GLY A 83 -26.76 -1.03 -12.80
CA GLY A 83 -26.19 0.33 -12.80
C GLY A 83 -25.34 0.67 -11.57
N VAL A 84 -25.23 -0.22 -10.59
CA VAL A 84 -24.29 -0.05 -9.47
C VAL A 84 -22.87 -0.34 -9.95
N LYS A 85 -22.02 0.68 -9.90
CA LYS A 85 -20.58 0.55 -10.19
C LYS A 85 -19.80 0.60 -8.89
N PHE A 86 -19.14 -0.51 -8.56
CA PHE A 86 -18.18 -0.55 -7.47
C PHE A 86 -16.85 0.05 -7.97
N ILE A 87 -16.55 1.25 -7.50
CA ILE A 87 -15.28 1.93 -7.78
C ILE A 87 -14.29 1.49 -6.71
N LYS A 88 -13.05 1.13 -7.10
CA LYS A 88 -12.03 0.59 -6.19
C LYS A 88 -11.87 1.45 -4.94
N GLU A 89 -11.72 2.76 -5.09
CA GLU A 89 -11.48 3.68 -3.98
C GLU A 89 -12.63 3.66 -2.96
N ASN A 90 -13.88 3.56 -3.43
CA ASN A 90 -15.05 3.49 -2.56
C ASN A 90 -15.13 2.14 -1.84
N VAL A 91 -14.82 1.04 -2.54
CA VAL A 91 -14.79 -0.30 -1.95
C VAL A 91 -13.70 -0.39 -0.87
N ASP A 92 -12.47 0.02 -1.20
CA ASP A 92 -11.34 -0.02 -0.27
C ASP A 92 -11.61 0.84 0.97
N SER A 93 -12.15 2.05 0.80
CA SER A 93 -12.52 2.94 1.92
C SER A 93 -13.61 2.33 2.80
N THR A 94 -14.60 1.67 2.19
CA THR A 94 -15.67 0.99 2.95
C THR A 94 -15.13 -0.16 3.78
N ILE A 95 -14.19 -0.94 3.23
CA ILE A 95 -13.50 -2.02 3.95
C ILE A 95 -12.65 -1.44 5.09
N ASP A 96 -11.86 -0.39 4.83
CA ASP A 96 -11.02 0.26 5.86
C ASP A 96 -11.85 0.77 7.05
N ILE A 97 -13.02 1.40 6.77
CA ILE A 97 -13.94 1.87 7.82
C ILE A 97 -14.48 0.69 8.64
N ALA A 98 -14.89 -0.40 7.97
CA ALA A 98 -15.42 -1.58 8.64
C ALA A 98 -14.36 -2.26 9.52
N MET A 99 -13.13 -2.40 9.02
CA MET A 99 -11.99 -2.91 9.79
C MET A 99 -11.71 -2.05 11.03
N ALA A 100 -11.76 -0.71 10.90
CA ALA A 100 -11.50 0.21 12.01
C ALA A 100 -12.58 0.16 13.12
N GLN A 101 -13.85 -0.04 12.75
CA GLN A 101 -14.96 -0.13 13.70
C GLN A 101 -14.88 -1.37 14.59
N GLU A 102 -14.30 -2.48 14.11
CA GLU A 102 -14.11 -3.69 14.91
C GLU A 102 -12.97 -3.61 15.93
N VAL A 103 -12.03 -2.68 15.74
CA VAL A 103 -10.88 -2.49 16.65
C VAL A 103 -11.25 -1.65 17.87
N GLN A 104 -12.43 -1.01 17.88
CA GLN A 104 -12.92 -0.26 19.04
C GLN A 104 -13.73 -1.20 19.97
N PRO A 105 -13.38 -1.28 21.28
CA PRO A 105 -14.03 -2.16 22.25
C PRO A 105 -15.47 -1.73 22.61
#